data_AF-A0A7C5XFV1-F1
#
_entry.id   AF-A0A7C5XFV1-F1
#
_cell.length_a   1.000
_cell.length_b   1.000
_cell.length_c   1.000
_cell.angle_alpha   90.00
_cell.angle_beta   90.00
_cell.angle_gamma   90.00
#
_symmetry.space_group_name_H-M   'P 1'
#
loop_
_entity.id
_entity.type
_entity.pdbx_description
1 polymer ?
#
loop_
_entity_poly.entity_id
_entity_poly.type
_entity_poly.pdbx_seq_one_letter_code
_entity_poly.pdbx_strand_id
1 'polypeptide(L)'
;MDLPREKLVEMYRTMVKIRLFEEKVFELYAQNLVPGTIHLYTGQEAVAVGVCSALRKDDYITSTHRGHGHCIAKGADVKRVMAEILGKRTGYCKGKGGSMHIADFSIGILGATGVVGAGIPIAAGAGLSIKLRKTDQVVACFFGDGAANQGTFHEGIN
;
A
#
# COMPACT_ATOMS: atom_id res chain seq x y z
N MET A 1 1.03 -11.19 -23.41
CA MET A 1 -0.17 -10.33 -23.27
C MET A 1 0.33 -8.92 -23.50
N ASP A 2 -0.04 -8.30 -24.61
CA ASP A 2 0.46 -6.97 -24.97
C ASP A 2 -0.42 -5.90 -24.33
N LEU A 3 0.17 -5.08 -23.46
CA LEU A 3 -0.53 -3.95 -22.85
C LEU A 3 -0.59 -2.78 -23.84
N PRO A 4 -1.73 -2.08 -23.96
CA PRO A 4 -1.81 -0.86 -24.75
C PRO A 4 -0.77 0.17 -24.31
N ARG A 5 -0.23 0.93 -25.26
CA ARG A 5 0.79 1.96 -24.99
C ARG A 5 0.31 2.96 -23.94
N GLU A 6 -0.96 3.32 -23.97
CA GLU A 6 -1.60 4.24 -23.05
C GLU A 6 -1.52 3.71 -21.60
N LYS A 7 -1.74 2.39 -21.43
CA LYS A 7 -1.64 1.74 -20.12
C LYS A 7 -0.20 1.71 -19.62
N LEU A 8 0.76 1.40 -20.48
CA LEU A 8 2.18 1.44 -20.13
C LEU A 8 2.63 2.84 -19.70
N VAL A 9 2.16 3.89 -20.40
CA VAL A 9 2.45 5.28 -20.04
C VAL A 9 1.80 5.66 -18.70
N GLU A 10 0.57 5.22 -18.43
CA GLU A 10 -0.10 5.42 -17.13
C GLU A 10 0.68 4.76 -15.98
N MET A 11 1.09 3.50 -16.17
CA MET A 11 1.89 2.77 -15.19
C MET A 11 3.23 3.46 -14.94
N TYR A 12 3.93 3.88 -16.00
CA TYR A 12 5.19 4.63 -15.88
C TYR A 12 5.01 5.94 -15.13
N ARG A 13 3.99 6.74 -15.46
CA ARG A 13 3.66 7.98 -14.74
C ARG A 13 3.39 7.72 -13.26
N THR A 14 2.76 6.60 -12.93
CA THR A 14 2.48 6.23 -11.54
C THR A 14 3.76 5.81 -10.81
N MET A 15 4.67 5.08 -11.45
CA MET A 15 5.98 4.77 -10.88
C MET A 15 6.81 6.03 -10.60
N VAL A 16 6.87 6.96 -11.56
CA VAL A 16 7.56 8.25 -11.38
C VAL A 16 6.91 9.09 -10.27
N LYS A 17 5.58 9.11 -10.20
CA LYS A 17 4.85 9.79 -9.13
C LYS A 17 5.22 9.24 -7.75
N ILE A 18 5.31 7.92 -7.61
CA ILE A 18 5.72 7.28 -6.35
C ILE A 18 7.17 7.66 -6.04
N ARG A 19 8.09 7.55 -7.00
CA ARG A 19 9.51 7.95 -6.82
C ARG A 19 9.64 9.37 -6.27
N LEU A 20 9.02 10.35 -6.95
CA LEU A 20 9.09 11.75 -6.57
C LEU A 20 8.42 12.02 -5.20
N PHE A 21 7.34 11.29 -4.90
CA PHE A 21 6.70 11.35 -3.60
C PHE A 21 7.64 10.88 -2.49
N GLU A 22 8.29 9.73 -2.69
CA GLU A 22 9.23 9.13 -1.73
C GLU A 22 10.46 10.03 -1.49
N GLU A 23 11.03 10.60 -2.56
CA GLU A 23 12.11 11.58 -2.48
C GLU A 23 11.68 12.79 -1.65
N LYS A 24 10.46 13.29 -1.86
CA LYS A 24 9.95 14.42 -1.09
C LYS A 24 9.73 14.07 0.39
N VAL A 25 9.22 12.88 0.69
CA VAL A 25 9.08 12.40 2.08
C VAL A 25 10.45 12.34 2.74
N PHE A 26 11.48 11.86 2.03
CA PHE A 26 12.85 11.79 2.54
C PHE A 26 13.42 13.18 2.86
N GLU A 27 13.24 14.17 1.96
CA GLU A 27 13.64 15.55 2.22
C GLU A 27 12.98 16.14 3.48
N LEU A 28 11.66 15.94 3.63
CA LEU A 28 10.91 16.47 4.78
C LEU A 28 11.30 15.77 6.09
N TYR A 29 11.60 14.47 6.02
CA TYR A 29 12.14 13.72 7.14
C TYR A 29 13.51 14.25 7.57
N ALA A 30 14.41 14.53 6.62
CA ALA A 30 15.71 15.13 6.90
C ALA A 30 15.61 16.52 7.55
N GLN A 31 14.48 17.23 7.34
CA GLN A 31 14.16 18.50 8.00
C GLN A 31 13.48 18.32 9.36
N ASN A 32 13.35 17.09 9.87
CA ASN A 32 12.62 16.75 11.10
C ASN A 32 11.13 17.14 11.10
N LEU A 33 10.52 17.25 9.90
CA LEU A 33 9.10 17.61 9.78
C LEU A 33 8.16 16.40 9.83
N VAL A 34 8.69 15.20 9.57
CA VAL A 34 7.92 13.95 9.60
C VAL A 34 8.04 13.32 10.99
N PRO A 35 6.93 13.12 11.73
CA PRO A 35 6.97 12.47 13.03
C PRO A 35 7.31 10.97 12.93
N GLY A 36 8.13 10.48 13.87
CA GLY A 36 8.46 9.06 13.98
C GLY A 36 9.46 8.58 12.93
N THR A 37 9.34 7.33 12.49
CA THR A 37 10.23 6.74 11.48
C THR A 37 9.56 6.67 10.11
N ILE A 38 10.36 6.71 9.06
CA ILE A 38 9.92 6.51 7.68
C ILE A 38 10.52 5.25 7.09
N HIS A 39 9.75 4.58 6.25
CA HIS A 39 10.21 3.41 5.49
C HIS A 39 9.88 3.60 4.02
N LEU A 40 10.90 4.00 3.27
CA LEU A 40 10.71 4.36 1.87
C LEU A 40 10.40 3.13 1.00
N TYR A 41 9.59 3.33 -0.03
CA TYR A 41 9.28 2.36 -1.10
C TYR A 41 10.13 2.55 -2.37
N THR A 42 11.12 3.43 -2.28
CA THR A 42 12.12 3.69 -3.32
C THR A 42 12.72 2.39 -3.85
N GLY A 43 12.59 2.18 -5.17
CA GLY A 43 13.15 1.04 -5.90
C GLY A 43 12.19 -0.14 -6.08
N GLN A 44 10.99 -0.07 -5.50
CA GLN A 44 9.97 -1.12 -5.57
C GLN A 44 8.72 -0.68 -6.33
N GLU A 45 8.74 0.48 -6.99
CA GLU A 45 7.58 1.14 -7.59
C GLU A 45 6.83 0.25 -8.57
N ALA A 46 7.59 -0.51 -9.38
CA ALA A 46 7.04 -1.41 -10.38
C ALA A 46 6.19 -2.54 -9.76
N VAL A 47 6.51 -2.98 -8.54
CA VAL A 47 5.76 -4.05 -7.85
C VAL A 47 4.37 -3.55 -7.49
N ALA A 48 4.28 -2.42 -6.78
CA ALA A 48 3.01 -1.81 -6.42
C ALA A 48 2.16 -1.47 -7.66
N VAL A 49 2.76 -0.82 -8.66
CA VAL A 49 2.06 -0.37 -9.87
C VAL A 49 1.61 -1.55 -10.72
N GLY A 50 2.47 -2.56 -10.92
CA GLY A 50 2.13 -3.76 -11.67
C GLY A 50 0.89 -4.46 -11.08
N VAL A 51 0.95 -4.78 -9.78
CA VAL A 51 -0.16 -5.45 -9.08
C VAL A 51 -1.41 -4.57 -9.09
N CYS A 52 -1.32 -3.31 -8.63
CA CYS A 52 -2.50 -2.46 -8.50
C CYS A 52 -3.12 -2.07 -9.85
N SER A 53 -2.36 -2.07 -10.95
CA SER A 53 -2.89 -1.80 -12.29
C SER A 53 -3.84 -2.89 -12.82
N ALA A 54 -3.74 -4.09 -12.26
CA ALA A 54 -4.60 -5.23 -12.57
C ALA A 54 -5.79 -5.39 -11.61
N LEU A 55 -5.81 -4.61 -10.52
CA LEU A 55 -6.89 -4.63 -9.53
C LEU A 55 -7.98 -3.62 -9.89
N ARG A 56 -9.23 -3.97 -9.60
CA ARG A 56 -10.34 -3.01 -9.56
C ARG A 56 -10.23 -2.15 -8.32
N LYS A 57 -10.93 -1.02 -8.30
CA LYS A 57 -10.93 -0.10 -7.16
C LYS A 57 -11.45 -0.74 -5.87
N ASP A 58 -12.42 -1.64 -5.99
CA ASP A 58 -13.06 -2.35 -4.89
C ASP A 58 -12.35 -3.64 -4.47
N ASP A 59 -11.33 -4.09 -5.21
CA ASP A 59 -10.47 -5.19 -4.77
C ASP A 59 -9.60 -4.75 -3.59
N TYR A 60 -9.29 -5.69 -2.71
CA TYR A 60 -8.55 -5.39 -1.49
C TYR A 60 -7.05 -5.48 -1.67
N ILE A 61 -6.32 -4.69 -0.88
CA ILE A 61 -4.90 -4.88 -0.63
C ILE A 61 -4.62 -4.91 0.87
N THR A 62 -3.68 -5.75 1.27
CA THR A 62 -2.96 -5.60 2.54
C THR A 62 -1.54 -5.14 2.24
N SER A 63 -1.02 -4.22 3.06
CA SER A 63 0.26 -3.56 2.81
C SER A 63 1.23 -3.77 3.97
N THR A 64 2.51 -3.51 3.71
CA THR A 64 3.61 -3.56 4.69
C THR A 64 3.89 -2.18 5.30
N HIS A 65 4.96 -2.10 6.10
CA HIS A 65 5.52 -0.87 6.65
C HIS A 65 6.03 0.11 5.57
N ARG A 66 6.28 -0.37 4.35
CA ARG A 66 6.64 0.45 3.17
C ARG A 66 5.40 0.78 2.34
N GLY A 67 4.33 1.20 3.01
CA GLY A 67 2.99 1.21 2.42
C GLY A 67 2.68 2.36 1.48
N HIS A 68 3.51 3.40 1.41
CA HIS A 68 3.22 4.60 0.62
C HIS A 68 2.99 4.27 -0.86
N GLY A 69 3.90 3.49 -1.46
CA GLY A 69 3.82 3.09 -2.87
C GLY A 69 2.57 2.26 -3.17
N HIS A 70 2.23 1.30 -2.28
CA HIS A 70 1.00 0.51 -2.42
C HIS A 70 -0.24 1.39 -2.37
N CYS A 71 -0.31 2.35 -1.43
CA CYS A 71 -1.45 3.24 -1.30
C CYS A 71 -1.63 4.11 -2.55
N ILE A 72 -0.54 4.73 -3.02
CA ILE A 72 -0.57 5.61 -4.20
C ILE A 72 -0.91 4.79 -5.46
N ALA A 73 -0.31 3.62 -5.64
CA ALA A 73 -0.59 2.74 -6.78
C ALA A 73 -2.05 2.24 -6.77
N LYS A 74 -2.64 2.03 -5.59
CA LYS A 74 -4.06 1.66 -5.44
C LYS A 74 -5.03 2.82 -5.70
N GLY A 75 -4.52 4.05 -5.86
CA GLY A 75 -5.31 5.24 -6.20
C GLY A 75 -5.54 6.21 -5.03
N ALA A 76 -4.76 6.11 -3.95
CA ALA A 76 -4.78 7.12 -2.89
C ALA A 76 -4.32 8.49 -3.42
N ASP A 77 -4.97 9.55 -2.93
CA ASP A 77 -4.56 10.93 -3.18
C ASP A 77 -3.27 11.23 -2.44
N VAL A 78 -2.21 11.50 -3.21
CA VAL A 78 -0.87 11.84 -2.71
C VAL A 78 -0.89 12.99 -1.69
N LYS A 79 -1.81 13.95 -1.80
CA LYS A 79 -1.94 15.05 -0.84
C LYS A 79 -2.40 14.55 0.53
N ARG A 80 -3.33 13.60 0.54
CA ARG A 80 -3.84 12.98 1.77
C ARG A 80 -2.84 11.99 2.36
N VAL A 81 -2.09 11.26 1.52
CA VAL A 81 -0.95 10.44 1.96
C VAL A 81 0.10 11.32 2.64
N MET A 82 0.52 12.43 2.01
CA MET A 82 1.47 13.37 2.61
C MET A 82 0.94 14.00 3.90
N ALA A 83 -0.35 14.38 3.93
CA ALA A 83 -0.98 14.89 5.15
C ALA A 83 -0.96 13.86 6.28
N GLU A 84 -1.18 12.58 6.00
CA GLU A 84 -1.11 11.51 6.99
C GLU A 84 0.31 11.34 7.53
N ILE A 85 1.31 11.29 6.65
CA ILE A 85 2.74 11.20 7.02
C ILE A 85 3.17 12.38 7.90
N LEU A 86 2.69 13.59 7.61
CA LEU A 86 2.97 14.80 8.39
C LEU A 86 2.10 14.95 9.64
N GLY A 87 1.33 13.93 10.03
CA GLY A 87 0.49 13.97 11.24
C GLY A 87 -0.68 14.96 11.16
N LYS A 88 -1.11 15.36 9.97
CA LYS A 88 -2.18 16.34 9.77
C LYS A 88 -3.56 15.68 9.79
N ARG A 89 -4.54 16.38 10.36
CA ARG A 89 -5.95 15.93 10.45
C ARG A 89 -6.59 15.59 9.10
N THR A 90 -6.10 16.17 7.99
CA THR A 90 -6.61 15.92 6.64
C THR A 90 -6.08 14.63 6.00
N GLY A 91 -5.18 13.91 6.69
CA GLY A 91 -4.75 12.57 6.29
C GLY A 91 -5.87 11.54 6.34
N TYR A 92 -5.63 10.37 5.73
CA TYR A 92 -6.60 9.28 5.64
C TYR A 92 -7.09 8.79 7.02
N CYS A 93 -6.18 8.75 8.00
CA CYS A 93 -6.42 8.30 9.36
C CYS A 93 -6.32 9.46 10.36
N LYS A 94 -6.55 10.69 9.89
CA LYS A 94 -6.50 11.94 10.65
C LYS A 94 -5.11 12.23 11.26
N GLY A 95 -4.04 11.77 10.61
CA GLY A 95 -2.66 11.97 11.05
C GLY A 95 -2.21 11.03 12.16
N LYS A 96 -3.02 10.02 12.51
CA LYS A 96 -2.72 9.07 13.58
C LYS A 96 -2.00 7.81 13.09
N GLY A 97 -2.18 7.46 11.83
CA GLY A 97 -1.53 6.30 11.22
C GLY A 97 -0.10 6.58 10.78
N GLY A 98 0.21 7.85 10.47
CA GLY A 98 1.54 8.28 10.08
C GLY A 98 2.05 7.55 8.83
N SER A 99 3.37 7.33 8.77
CA SER A 99 4.02 6.67 7.63
C SER A 99 3.62 5.19 7.45
N MET A 100 3.35 4.47 8.55
CA MET A 100 3.25 3.01 8.50
C MET A 100 1.81 2.45 8.54
N HIS A 101 0.78 3.27 8.83
CA HIS A 101 -0.58 2.78 9.07
C HIS A 101 -1.67 3.52 8.27
N ILE A 102 -1.38 3.86 7.01
CA ILE A 102 -2.40 4.39 6.10
C ILE A 102 -3.42 3.29 5.78
N ALA A 103 -4.72 3.61 5.92
CA ALA A 103 -5.83 2.75 5.54
C ALA A 103 -6.96 3.57 4.92
N ASP A 104 -7.63 3.00 3.91
CA ASP A 104 -8.83 3.56 3.30
C ASP A 104 -9.65 2.44 2.64
N PHE A 105 -10.69 2.00 3.35
CA PHE A 105 -11.56 0.93 2.90
C PHE A 105 -12.37 1.31 1.64
N SER A 106 -12.56 2.61 1.35
CA SER A 106 -13.31 3.05 0.17
C SER A 106 -12.58 2.79 -1.16
N ILE A 107 -11.27 2.52 -1.08
CA ILE A 107 -10.41 2.13 -2.19
C ILE A 107 -9.71 0.79 -1.94
N GLY A 108 -10.29 -0.04 -1.06
CA GLY A 108 -9.83 -1.40 -0.80
C GLY A 108 -8.50 -1.51 -0.03
N ILE A 109 -7.99 -0.43 0.58
CA ILE A 109 -6.77 -0.49 1.38
C ILE A 109 -7.15 -0.90 2.80
N LEU A 110 -6.95 -2.18 3.13
CA LEU A 110 -7.29 -2.74 4.45
C LEU A 110 -6.36 -2.21 5.56
N GLY A 111 -5.16 -1.78 5.18
CA GLY A 111 -4.21 -1.11 6.05
C GLY A 111 -2.76 -1.46 5.73
N ALA A 112 -1.88 -0.48 5.88
CA ALA A 112 -0.45 -0.69 6.05
C ALA A 112 -0.13 -1.03 7.51
N THR A 113 0.90 -1.85 7.74
CA THR A 113 1.30 -2.25 9.09
C THR A 113 2.80 -2.33 9.27
N GLY A 114 3.26 -1.80 10.41
CA GLY A 114 4.63 -1.98 10.92
C GLY A 114 4.97 -3.42 11.31
N VAL A 115 3.97 -4.25 11.62
CA VAL A 115 4.16 -5.63 12.09
C VAL A 115 4.46 -6.54 10.92
N VAL A 116 5.66 -7.12 10.90
CA VAL A 116 6.13 -8.01 9.83
C VAL A 116 5.21 -9.23 9.73
N GLY A 117 4.70 -9.53 8.53
CA GLY A 117 3.83 -10.68 8.24
C GLY A 117 2.36 -10.51 8.61
N ALA A 118 1.98 -9.48 9.38
CA ALA A 118 0.60 -9.31 9.87
C ALA A 118 -0.46 -9.15 8.76
N GLY A 119 -0.07 -8.68 7.57
CA GLY A 119 -0.99 -8.53 6.44
C GLY A 119 -1.47 -9.84 5.80
N ILE A 120 -0.76 -10.95 6.03
CA ILE A 120 -1.02 -12.24 5.38
C ILE A 120 -2.31 -12.89 5.90
N PRO A 121 -2.49 -13.12 7.22
CA PRO A 121 -3.75 -13.67 7.73
C PRO A 121 -4.94 -12.72 7.52
N ILE A 122 -4.71 -11.40 7.50
CA ILE A 122 -5.75 -10.42 7.17
C ILE A 122 -6.23 -10.62 5.73
N ALA A 123 -5.32 -10.86 4.79
CA ALA A 123 -5.68 -11.15 3.40
C ALA A 123 -6.46 -12.46 3.28
N ALA A 124 -6.05 -13.52 3.99
CA ALA A 124 -6.82 -14.77 4.03
C ALA A 124 -8.25 -14.55 4.54
N GLY A 125 -8.43 -13.76 5.60
CA GLY A 125 -9.75 -13.36 6.11
C GLY A 125 -10.57 -12.55 5.11
N ALA A 126 -9.94 -11.63 4.36
CA ALA A 126 -10.60 -10.88 3.29
C ALA A 126 -11.07 -11.82 2.16
N GLY A 127 -10.22 -12.77 1.75
CA GLY A 127 -10.58 -13.81 0.77
C GLY A 127 -11.76 -14.68 1.23
N LEU A 128 -11.77 -15.07 2.51
CA LEU A 128 -12.91 -15.79 3.09
C LEU A 128 -14.19 -14.95 3.05
N SER A 129 -14.12 -13.66 3.40
CA SER A 129 -15.25 -12.73 3.32
C SER A 129 -15.80 -12.62 1.90
N ILE A 130 -14.93 -12.49 0.89
CA ILE A 130 -15.31 -12.48 -0.54
C ILE A 130 -16.11 -13.73 -0.89
N LYS A 131 -15.61 -14.92 -0.50
CA LYS A 131 -16.27 -16.20 -0.75
C LYS A 131 -17.65 -16.28 -0.09
N LEU A 132 -17.74 -15.87 1.18
CA LEU A 132 -18.99 -15.91 1.94
C LEU A 132 -20.04 -14.93 1.39
N ARG A 133 -19.61 -13.75 0.95
CA ARG A 133 -20.48 -12.73 0.32
C ARG A 133 -20.82 -13.05 -1.13
N LYS A 134 -20.24 -14.10 -1.72
CA LYS A 134 -20.41 -14.51 -3.12
C LYS A 134 -20.12 -13.37 -4.11
N THR A 135 -19.11 -12.57 -3.81
CA THR A 135 -18.60 -11.53 -4.71
C THR A 135 -17.45 -12.07 -5.55
N ASP A 136 -17.08 -11.35 -6.61
CA ASP A 136 -15.96 -11.66 -7.50
C ASP A 136 -14.71 -10.80 -7.23
N GLN A 137 -14.71 -10.05 -6.12
CA GLN A 137 -13.57 -9.27 -5.66
C GLN A 137 -12.36 -10.18 -5.40
N VAL A 138 -11.16 -9.61 -5.44
CA VAL A 138 -9.92 -10.29 -5.02
C VAL A 138 -9.19 -9.52 -3.93
N VAL A 139 -8.20 -10.15 -3.31
CA VAL A 139 -7.27 -9.51 -2.38
C VAL A 139 -5.83 -9.78 -2.81
N ALA A 140 -5.02 -8.73 -2.89
CA ALA A 140 -3.58 -8.85 -3.09
C ALA A 140 -2.84 -8.55 -1.79
N CYS A 141 -2.01 -9.49 -1.34
CA CYS A 141 -1.21 -9.36 -0.12
C CYS A 141 0.23 -8.99 -0.47
N PHE A 142 0.67 -7.79 -0.11
CA PHE A 142 2.08 -7.42 -0.22
C PHE A 142 2.83 -7.83 1.04
N PHE A 143 3.94 -8.55 0.87
CA PHE A 143 4.84 -8.93 1.96
C PHE A 143 6.28 -9.06 1.43
N GLY A 144 7.26 -8.94 2.33
CA GLY A 144 8.68 -9.10 2.00
C GLY A 144 9.19 -10.52 2.28
N ASP A 145 10.40 -10.82 1.83
CA ASP A 145 11.12 -12.05 2.10
C ASP A 145 11.27 -12.34 3.61
N GLY A 146 11.59 -11.31 4.41
CA GLY A 146 11.64 -11.46 5.88
C GLY A 146 10.29 -11.85 6.50
N ALA A 147 9.18 -11.44 5.88
CA ALA A 147 7.84 -11.82 6.35
C ALA A 147 7.48 -13.27 6.02
N ALA A 148 8.07 -13.87 4.98
CA ALA A 148 7.89 -15.28 4.66
C ALA A 148 8.45 -16.23 5.74
N ASN A 149 9.33 -15.72 6.60
CA ASN A 149 9.89 -16.46 7.73
C ASN A 149 9.09 -16.31 9.03
N GLN A 150 7.94 -15.63 9.01
CA GLN A 150 7.06 -15.49 10.17
C GLN A 150 6.02 -16.62 10.23
N GLY A 151 5.60 -17.01 11.43
CA GLY A 151 4.52 -18.00 11.61
C GLY A 151 3.23 -17.61 10.87
N THR A 152 2.93 -16.31 10.83
CA THR A 152 1.78 -15.74 10.09
C THR A 152 1.78 -16.04 8.60
N PHE A 153 2.95 -16.26 7.98
CA PHE A 153 3.03 -16.72 6.60
C PHE A 153 2.50 -18.15 6.47
N HIS A 154 3.03 -19.08 7.28
CA HIS A 154 2.61 -20.48 7.27
C HIS A 154 1.13 -20.65 7.62
N GLU A 155 0.63 -19.87 8.58
CA GLU A 155 -0.79 -19.85 8.93
C GLU A 155 -1.67 -19.35 7.79
N GLY A 156 -1.24 -18.31 7.07
CA GLY A 156 -2.08 -17.66 6.06
C GLY A 156 -2.12 -18.36 4.69
N ILE A 157 -1.13 -19.20 4.36
CA ILE A 157 -1.09 -19.94 3.08
C ILE A 157 -1.71 -21.35 3.15
N ASN A 158 -1.98 -21.85 4.36
CA ASN A 158 -2.51 -23.19 4.61
C ASN A 158 -4.04 -23.22 4.51
#